data_AF-A0A1K1SU70-F1
#
_entry.id   AF-A0A1K1SU70-F1
#
_cell.length_a   1.000
_cell.length_b   1.000
_cell.length_c   1.000
_cell.angle_alpha   90.00
_cell.angle_beta   90.00
_cell.angle_gamma   90.00
#
_symmetry.space_group_name_H-M   'P 1'
#
loop_
_entity.id
_entity.type
_entity.pdbx_description
1 polymer ?
#
loop_
_entity_poly.entity_id
_entity_poly.type
_entity_poly.pdbx_seq_one_letter_code
_entity_poly.pdbx_strand_id
1 'polypeptide(L)'
;MNAKNKNRVRLLGVLLSPEEFQTFEQNWKSSGCKKMSEFARRKLFGKAIVSTYRNRSLDDFMHEMIHLRKELNALAVNYNQALKKLNSQDRIPSEKSWFLTLEMEHKILLNKVNEIKAKINLMADEWLL
;
A
#
# COMPACT_ATOMS: atom_id res chain seq x y z
N MET A 1 -6.96 32.91 -30.50
CA MET A 1 -7.50 33.17 -29.14
C MET A 1 -6.46 32.80 -28.11
N ASN A 2 -6.11 33.75 -27.24
CA ASN A 2 -4.85 33.81 -26.48
C ASN A 2 -4.61 32.63 -25.50
N ALA A 3 -3.41 32.08 -25.54
CA ALA A 3 -2.88 31.16 -24.52
C ALA A 3 -2.83 31.90 -23.17
N LYS A 4 -3.73 31.56 -22.25
CA LYS A 4 -3.69 32.07 -20.87
C LYS A 4 -2.43 31.55 -20.20
N ASN A 5 -1.45 32.44 -20.05
CA ASN A 5 -0.20 32.21 -19.34
C ASN A 5 -0.50 31.72 -17.91
N LYS A 6 -0.21 30.45 -17.59
CA LYS A 6 -0.46 29.85 -16.25
C LYS A 6 0.60 30.25 -15.22
N ASN A 7 1.61 31.02 -15.62
CA ASN A 7 2.67 31.46 -14.74
C ASN A 7 2.16 32.49 -13.73
N ARG A 8 2.51 32.29 -12.45
CA ARG A 8 2.14 33.18 -11.35
C ARG A 8 3.10 34.35 -11.34
N VAL A 9 2.62 35.52 -11.75
CA VAL A 9 3.44 36.73 -11.97
C VAL A 9 3.31 37.79 -10.88
N ARG A 10 2.39 37.61 -9.91
CA ARG A 10 2.16 38.58 -8.83
C ARG A 10 2.39 37.96 -7.45
N LEU A 11 3.12 38.69 -6.61
CA LEU A 11 3.35 38.34 -5.21
C LEU A 11 2.33 39.06 -4.32
N LEU A 12 1.76 38.33 -3.36
CA LEU A 12 0.95 38.90 -2.29
C LEU A 12 1.73 38.76 -0.98
N GLY A 13 2.20 39.89 -0.44
CA GLY A 13 2.82 39.95 0.88
C GLY A 13 1.77 40.29 1.93
N VAL A 14 1.65 39.47 2.96
CA VAL A 14 0.75 39.72 4.10
C VAL A 14 1.63 39.84 5.34
N LEU A 15 1.50 40.96 6.06
CA LEU A 15 2.12 41.14 7.37
C LEU A 15 1.23 40.46 8.41
N LEU A 16 1.83 39.65 9.26
CA LEU A 16 1.13 38.89 10.30
C LEU A 16 1.77 39.24 11.65
N SER A 17 0.95 39.33 12.69
CA SER A 17 1.45 39.33 14.06
C SER A 17 2.09 37.96 14.40
N PRO A 18 2.91 37.87 15.45
CA PRO A 18 3.49 36.60 15.88
C PRO A 18 2.43 35.52 16.18
N GLU A 19 1.30 35.92 16.78
CA GLU A 19 0.19 35.04 17.15
C GLU A 19 -0.56 34.52 15.92
N GLU A 20 -0.79 35.39 14.93
CA GLU A 20 -1.41 35.05 13.66
C GLU A 20 -0.51 34.10 12.86
N PHE A 21 0.80 34.34 12.86
CA PHE A 21 1.77 33.47 12.21
C PHE A 21 1.83 32.09 12.87
N GLN A 22 1.82 32.02 14.20
CA GLN A 22 1.81 30.77 14.94
C GLN A 22 0.55 29.95 14.65
N THR A 23 -0.62 30.59 14.67
CA THR A 23 -1.90 29.97 14.32
C THR A 23 -1.89 29.47 12.87
N PHE A 24 -1.30 30.24 11.96
CA PHE A 24 -1.18 29.87 10.56
C PHE A 24 -0.22 28.68 10.37
N GLU A 25 0.91 28.64 11.09
CA GLU A 25 1.89 27.56 11.05
C GLU A 25 1.32 26.24 11.60
N GLN A 26 0.59 26.29 12.71
CA GLN A 26 -0.10 25.12 13.28
C GLN A 26 -1.10 24.53 12.28
N ASN A 27 -1.92 25.37 11.66
CA ASN A 27 -2.89 24.94 10.66
C ASN A 27 -2.21 24.41 9.39
N TRP A 28 -1.06 24.96 9.01
CA TRP A 28 -0.27 24.44 7.90
C TRP A 28 0.26 23.04 8.21
N LYS A 29 0.82 22.83 9.40
CA LYS A 29 1.34 21.52 9.86
C LYS A 29 0.25 20.45 9.88
N SER A 30 -0.99 20.79 10.25
CA SER A 30 -2.11 19.86 10.27
C SER A 30 -2.73 19.57 8.89
N SER A 31 -2.48 20.42 7.89
CA SER A 31 -3.13 20.35 6.57
C SER A 31 -2.55 19.32 5.58
N GLY A 32 -1.41 18.69 5.91
CA GLY A 32 -0.69 17.78 5.01
C GLY A 32 -0.01 18.46 3.80
N CYS A 33 -0.08 19.80 3.68
CA CYS A 33 0.55 20.52 2.58
C CYS A 33 2.08 20.62 2.76
N LYS A 34 2.88 20.21 1.77
CA LYS A 34 4.35 20.31 1.84
C LYS A 34 4.89 21.75 1.81
N LYS A 35 4.16 22.69 1.19
CA LYS A 35 4.58 24.08 1.03
C LYS A 35 3.60 25.03 1.70
N MET A 36 4.13 25.94 2.52
CA MET A 36 3.37 26.96 3.21
C MET A 36 2.61 27.90 2.24
N SER A 37 3.21 28.20 1.09
CA SER A 37 2.58 28.99 0.01
C SER A 37 1.46 28.26 -0.74
N GLU A 38 1.43 26.93 -0.67
CA GLU A 38 0.33 26.13 -1.20
C GLU A 38 -0.85 26.12 -0.23
N PHE A 39 -0.58 25.93 1.06
CA PHE A 39 -1.57 26.03 2.12
C PHE A 39 -2.24 27.41 2.17
N ALA A 40 -1.45 28.49 2.13
CA ALA A 40 -1.97 29.87 2.04
C ALA A 40 -2.95 30.04 0.86
N ARG A 41 -2.58 29.51 -0.31
CA ARG A 41 -3.41 29.61 -1.52
C ARG A 41 -4.69 28.79 -1.41
N ARG A 42 -4.63 27.57 -0.86
CA ARG A 42 -5.83 26.74 -0.67
C ARG A 42 -6.81 27.41 0.29
N LYS A 43 -6.30 27.97 1.39
CA LYS A 43 -7.08 28.74 2.37
C LYS A 43 -7.68 30.02 1.78
N LEU A 44 -6.91 30.81 1.02
CA LEU A 44 -7.36 32.07 0.42
C LEU A 44 -8.39 31.89 -0.71
N PHE A 45 -8.26 30.85 -1.52
CA PHE A 45 -9.12 30.63 -2.69
C PHE A 45 -10.18 29.54 -2.47
N GLY A 46 -10.44 29.17 -1.22
CA GLY A 46 -11.48 28.20 -0.85
C GLY A 46 -11.31 26.83 -1.52
N LYS A 47 -10.13 26.50 -2.03
CA LYS A 47 -9.87 25.17 -2.57
C LYS A 47 -9.79 24.24 -1.39
N ALA A 48 -10.60 23.17 -1.43
CA ALA A 48 -10.57 22.13 -0.42
C ALA A 48 -9.11 21.83 -0.05
N ILE A 49 -8.77 22.13 1.20
CA ILE A 49 -7.57 21.58 1.80
C ILE A 49 -7.93 20.12 1.96
N VAL A 50 -7.71 19.36 0.88
CA VAL A 50 -7.69 17.91 0.94
C VAL A 50 -6.52 17.61 1.86
N SER A 51 -6.80 17.64 3.17
CA SER A 51 -6.10 16.82 4.12
C SER A 51 -6.34 15.44 3.57
N THR A 52 -5.40 14.95 2.77
CA THR A 52 -5.39 13.56 2.37
C THR A 52 -5.32 12.83 3.70
N TYR A 53 -6.47 12.37 4.17
CA TYR A 53 -6.57 11.56 5.36
C TYR A 53 -5.84 10.27 5.03
N ARG A 54 -4.52 10.31 5.20
CA ARG A 54 -3.68 9.15 5.07
C ARG A 54 -4.00 8.33 6.31
N ASN A 55 -4.86 7.35 6.11
CA ASN A 55 -5.34 6.50 7.17
C ASN A 55 -4.15 5.66 7.65
N ARG A 56 -3.52 6.09 8.74
CA ARG A 56 -2.36 5.41 9.32
C ARG A 56 -2.68 3.94 9.61
N SER A 57 -3.89 3.63 10.05
CA SER A 57 -4.33 2.25 10.25
C SER A 57 -4.37 1.45 8.96
N LEU A 58 -4.71 2.07 7.82
CA LEU A 58 -4.63 1.44 6.50
C LEU A 58 -3.19 1.25 6.04
N ASP A 59 -2.29 2.22 6.28
CA ASP A 59 -0.86 2.06 5.98
C ASP A 59 -0.24 0.93 6.80
N ASP A 60 -0.50 0.90 8.10
CA ASP A 60 0.00 -0.12 9.02
C ASP A 60 -0.56 -1.51 8.63
N PHE A 61 -1.85 -1.58 8.30
CA PHE A 61 -2.47 -2.80 7.75
C PHE A 61 -1.79 -3.25 6.46
N MET A 62 -1.57 -2.34 5.50
CA MET A 62 -0.91 -2.68 4.24
C MET A 62 0.53 -3.14 4.44
N HIS A 63 1.24 -2.60 5.42
CA HIS A 63 2.58 -3.04 5.78
C HIS A 63 2.58 -4.51 6.24
N GLU A 64 1.68 -4.87 7.15
CA GLU A 64 1.51 -6.25 7.62
C GLU A 64 1.09 -7.20 6.50
N MET A 65 0.16 -6.79 5.63
CA MET A 65 -0.27 -7.63 4.50
C MET A 65 0.87 -7.89 3.51
N ILE A 66 1.74 -6.90 3.25
CA ILE A 66 2.93 -7.08 2.41
C ILE A 66 3.91 -8.06 3.06
N HIS A 67 4.07 -8.00 4.38
CA HIS A 67 4.92 -8.91 5.13
C HIS A 67 4.38 -10.35 5.04
N LEU A 68 3.10 -10.56 5.36
CA LEU A 68 2.43 -11.85 5.28
C LEU A 68 2.49 -12.45 3.87
N ARG A 69 2.36 -11.63 2.82
CA ARG A 69 2.51 -12.06 1.42
C ARG A 69 3.89 -12.66 1.14
N LYS A 70 4.94 -12.09 1.72
CA LYS A 70 6.33 -12.59 1.57
C LYS A 70 6.50 -13.92 2.31
N GLU A 71 6.00 -14.02 3.52
CA GLU A 71 6.05 -15.27 4.31
C GLU A 71 5.30 -16.40 3.62
N LEU A 72 4.08 -16.14 3.14
CA LEU A 72 3.30 -17.10 2.35
C LEU A 72 4.05 -17.56 1.10
N ASN A 73 4.81 -16.66 0.45
CA ASN A 73 5.63 -17.03 -0.68
C ASN A 73 6.79 -17.95 -0.29
N ALA A 74 7.47 -17.65 0.82
CA ALA A 74 8.53 -18.49 1.34
C ALA A 74 8.01 -19.89 1.73
N LEU A 75 6.86 -19.95 2.41
CA LEU A 75 6.22 -21.21 2.79
C LEU A 75 5.84 -22.05 1.55
N ALA A 76 5.24 -21.42 0.53
CA ALA A 76 4.91 -22.10 -0.72
C ALA A 76 6.14 -22.65 -1.45
N VAL A 77 7.26 -21.92 -1.45
CA VAL A 77 8.54 -22.38 -2.03
C VAL A 77 9.09 -23.56 -1.24
N ASN A 78 9.12 -23.47 0.09
CA ASN A 78 9.64 -24.52 0.97
C ASN A 78 8.81 -25.81 0.85
N TYR A 79 7.49 -25.69 0.81
CA TYR A 79 6.59 -26.83 0.66
C TYR A 79 6.79 -27.51 -0.70
N ASN A 80 6.90 -26.73 -1.78
CA ASN A 80 7.22 -27.26 -3.11
C ASN A 80 8.55 -28.03 -3.14
N GLN A 81 9.57 -27.53 -2.45
CA GLN A 81 10.85 -28.22 -2.35
C GLN A 81 10.73 -29.53 -1.56
N ALA A 82 9.99 -29.53 -0.44
CA ALA A 82 9.73 -30.72 0.35
C ALA A 82 9.01 -31.79 -0.48
N LEU A 83 7.98 -31.40 -1.23
CA LEU A 83 7.28 -32.32 -2.15
C LEU A 83 8.19 -32.86 -3.25
N LYS A 84 9.04 -32.03 -3.87
CA LYS A 84 9.99 -32.50 -4.89
C LYS A 84 10.96 -33.54 -4.33
N LYS A 85 11.50 -33.32 -3.13
CA LYS A 85 12.36 -34.28 -2.44
C LYS A 85 11.60 -35.58 -2.13
N LEU A 86 10.37 -35.43 -1.67
CA LEU A 86 9.48 -36.55 -1.34
C LEU A 86 9.08 -37.36 -2.59
N ASN A 87 8.96 -36.70 -3.75
CA ASN A 87 8.72 -37.32 -5.06
C ASN A 87 9.95 -38.05 -5.63
N SER A 88 11.16 -37.64 -5.27
CA SER A 88 12.40 -38.24 -5.78
C SER A 88 12.85 -39.53 -5.08
N GLN A 89 12.11 -39.98 -4.07
CA GLN A 89 12.39 -41.24 -3.35
C GLN A 89 11.62 -42.40 -4.00
N ASP A 90 12.29 -43.54 -4.25
CA ASP A 90 11.64 -44.77 -4.72
C ASP A 90 10.66 -45.30 -3.66
N ARG A 91 9.41 -45.58 -4.07
CA ARG A 91 8.32 -45.93 -3.14
C ARG A 91 7.75 -47.32 -3.35
N ILE A 92 7.34 -47.92 -2.24
CA ILE A 92 6.60 -49.18 -2.17
C ILE A 92 5.14 -48.93 -2.66
N PRO A 93 4.51 -49.85 -3.42
CA PRO A 93 3.20 -49.64 -4.02
C PRO A 93 2.06 -49.25 -3.05
N SER A 94 2.13 -49.62 -1.77
CA SER A 94 1.09 -49.34 -0.77
C SER A 94 0.98 -47.87 -0.35
N GLU A 95 2.01 -47.06 -0.58
CA GLU A 95 2.06 -45.65 -0.18
C GLU A 95 1.60 -44.68 -1.29
N LYS A 96 1.33 -45.19 -2.49
CA LYS A 96 0.99 -44.37 -3.67
C LYS A 96 -0.33 -43.62 -3.52
N SER A 97 -1.34 -44.20 -2.85
CA SER A 97 -2.65 -43.56 -2.67
C SER A 97 -2.58 -42.36 -1.74
N TRP A 98 -1.91 -42.50 -0.58
CA TRP A 98 -1.69 -41.40 0.36
C TRP A 98 -0.89 -40.25 -0.29
N PHE A 99 0.09 -40.61 -1.13
CA PHE A 99 0.89 -39.63 -1.86
C PHE A 99 0.08 -38.80 -2.87
N LEU A 100 -0.82 -39.44 -3.62
CA LEU A 100 -1.73 -38.74 -4.54
C LEU A 100 -2.64 -37.75 -3.80
N THR A 101 -3.17 -38.15 -2.64
CA THR A 101 -3.96 -37.25 -1.78
C THR A 101 -3.14 -36.06 -1.31
N LEU A 102 -1.90 -36.28 -0.86
CA LEU A 102 -1.00 -35.22 -0.41
C LEU A 102 -0.67 -34.22 -1.55
N GLU A 103 -0.43 -34.70 -2.78
CA GLU A 103 -0.21 -33.82 -3.92
C GLU A 103 -1.45 -32.99 -4.27
N MET A 104 -2.64 -33.57 -4.13
CA MET A 104 -3.91 -32.88 -4.38
C MET A 104 -4.16 -31.79 -3.33
N GLU A 105 -4.01 -32.12 -2.05
CA GLU A 105 -4.11 -31.17 -0.93
C GLU A 105 -3.11 -30.02 -1.07
N HIS A 106 -1.89 -30.33 -1.51
CA HIS A 106 -0.90 -29.30 -1.78
C HIS A 106 -1.32 -28.35 -2.90
N LYS A 107 -1.86 -28.86 -4.02
CA LYS A 107 -2.37 -27.99 -5.10
C LYS A 107 -3.48 -27.08 -4.60
N ILE A 108 -4.37 -27.59 -3.76
CA ILE A 108 -5.44 -26.80 -3.14
C ILE A 108 -4.84 -25.70 -2.25
N LEU A 109 -3.87 -26.04 -1.40
CA LEU A 109 -3.18 -25.08 -0.53
C LEU A 109 -2.48 -23.98 -1.36
N LEU A 110 -1.76 -24.36 -2.41
CA LEU A 110 -1.05 -23.44 -3.29
C LEU A 110 -2.01 -22.48 -3.99
N ASN A 111 -3.16 -22.99 -4.48
CA ASN A 111 -4.20 -22.16 -5.06
C ASN A 111 -4.74 -21.14 -4.05
N LYS A 112 -5.01 -21.56 -2.80
CA LYS A 112 -5.46 -20.65 -1.74
C LYS A 112 -4.42 -19.59 -1.39
N VAL A 113 -3.15 -19.95 -1.33
CA VAL A 113 -2.05 -18.99 -1.15
C VAL A 113 -2.03 -17.96 -2.28
N ASN A 114 -2.23 -18.39 -3.54
CA ASN A 114 -2.27 -17.48 -4.68
C ASN A 114 -3.50 -16.55 -4.65
N GLU A 115 -4.67 -17.04 -4.26
CA GLU A 115 -5.87 -16.21 -4.04
C GLU A 115 -5.61 -15.12 -2.99
N ILE A 116 -5.00 -15.47 -1.86
CA ILE A 116 -4.64 -14.52 -0.80
C ILE A 116 -3.68 -13.46 -1.33
N LYS A 117 -2.62 -13.87 -2.04
CA LYS A 117 -1.67 -12.94 -2.66
C LYS A 117 -2.35 -11.98 -3.65
N ALA A 118 -3.29 -12.48 -4.45
CA ALA A 118 -4.04 -11.66 -5.39
C ALA A 118 -4.90 -10.61 -4.68
N LYS A 119 -5.59 -10.99 -3.59
CA LYS A 119 -6.38 -10.06 -2.76
C LYS A 119 -5.51 -8.98 -2.12
N ILE A 120 -4.33 -9.35 -1.63
CA ILE A 120 -3.35 -8.39 -1.07
C ILE A 120 -2.88 -7.40 -2.14
N ASN A 121 -2.64 -7.86 -3.37
CA ASN A 121 -2.23 -6.98 -4.46
C ASN A 121 -3.34 -5.98 -4.83
N LEU A 122 -4.59 -6.44 -4.90
CA LEU A 122 -5.72 -5.54 -5.15
C LEU A 122 -5.83 -4.45 -4.08
N MET A 123 -5.70 -4.82 -2.80
CA MET A 123 -5.66 -3.84 -1.70
C MET A 123 -4.48 -2.88 -1.81
N ALA A 124 -3.32 -3.36 -2.29
CA ALA A 124 -2.15 -2.52 -2.52
C ALA A 124 -2.35 -1.53 -3.68
N ASP A 125 -3.01 -1.96 -4.75
CA ASP A 125 -3.35 -1.10 -5.88
C ASP A 125 -4.35 -0.01 -5.46
N GLU A 126 -5.38 -0.36 -4.69
CA GLU A 126 -6.33 0.61 -4.10
C GLU A 126 -5.65 1.58 -3.12
N TRP A 127 -4.63 1.13 -2.39
CA TRP A 127 -3.88 1.97 -1.46
C TRP A 127 -2.93 2.97 -2.15
N LEU A 128 -2.42 2.65 -3.35
CA LEU A 128 -1.51 3.51 -4.11
C LEU A 128 -2.23 4.57 -4.96
N LEU A 129 -3.55 4.48 -5.12
CA LEU A 129 -4.41 5.41 -5.86
C LEU A 129 -4.84 6.61 -4.98
#